data_AF-H1XT35-F1
#
_entry.id   AF-H1XT35-F1
#
_cell.length_a   1.000
_cell.length_b   1.000
_cell.length_c   1.000
_cell.angle_alpha   90.00
_cell.angle_beta   90.00
_cell.angle_gamma   90.00
#
_symmetry.space_group_name_H-M   'P 1'
#
loop_
_entity.id
_entity.type
_entity.pdbx_description
1 polymer ?
#
loop_
_entity_poly.entity_id
_entity_poly.type
_entity_poly.pdbx_seq_one_letter_code
_entity_poly.pdbx_strand_id
1 'polypeptide(L)'
;MTEAEIIIVGGGPAGASCAAELHRAGRDALILDKKTFPRTKLCAGWVTPRVWKMLGVKPQEYPHSIILFKKLHYIFGKKRLTVPTRQYSIRRYEFDHWLLQRSGARFIRHQVQNIRRHEDHFIIDDQFRCKILVGAGGTNCPVYRTFFARHKPRQPEKRIATMELEFPFAWRDSHCYLWFFDNDLAGYSWYVPKGNGHLNIGIGGKFAILQKKKQTIQQHWQFFVNKLMQKQLIDSEPQAVKGYQYFLRQDDQVQMKDIYLIGDAAGLATIDMGEGIGPAIQSGLLAAEAILTGQPYSIARIPKFSLWDILFWWR
;
A
#
# COMPACT_ATOMS: atom_id res chain seq x y z
N MET A 1 -7.50 15.16 27.53
CA MET A 1 -7.69 14.10 26.51
C MET A 1 -8.12 14.79 25.23
N THR A 2 -7.45 14.51 24.11
CA THR A 2 -7.81 15.06 22.80
C THR A 2 -9.02 14.31 22.25
N GLU A 3 -10.09 15.02 21.93
CA GLU A 3 -11.30 14.41 21.38
C GLU A 3 -11.40 14.63 19.86
N ALA A 4 -11.97 13.63 19.20
CA ALA A 4 -12.45 13.71 17.83
C ALA A 4 -13.63 12.76 17.65
N GLU A 5 -14.57 13.05 16.75
CA GLU A 5 -15.67 12.13 16.48
C GLU A 5 -15.16 10.81 15.89
N ILE A 6 -14.25 10.90 14.92
CA ILE A 6 -13.60 9.78 14.24
C ILE A 6 -12.09 9.85 14.43
N ILE A 7 -11.48 8.76 14.89
CA ILE A 7 -10.01 8.61 14.86
C ILE A 7 -9.60 7.57 13.83
N ILE A 8 -8.67 7.97 12.96
CA ILE A 8 -8.09 7.15 11.90
C ILE A 8 -6.65 6.84 12.27
N VAL A 9 -6.36 5.57 12.57
CA VAL A 9 -5.02 5.13 12.97
C VAL A 9 -4.22 4.74 11.73
N GLY A 10 -3.46 5.68 11.19
CA GLY A 10 -2.55 5.55 10.05
C GLY A 10 -2.83 6.59 8.95
N GLY A 11 -1.83 7.40 8.60
CA GLY A 11 -1.92 8.47 7.60
C GLY A 11 -1.46 8.07 6.19
N GLY A 12 -1.43 6.77 5.87
CA GLY A 12 -1.14 6.30 4.51
C GLY A 12 -2.30 6.55 3.53
N PRO A 13 -2.21 6.08 2.27
CA PRO A 13 -3.21 6.37 1.25
C PRO A 13 -4.66 6.03 1.64
N ALA A 14 -4.88 4.93 2.35
CA ALA A 14 -6.21 4.56 2.86
C ALA A 14 -6.75 5.58 3.86
N GLY A 15 -5.97 5.86 4.92
CA GLY A 15 -6.39 6.75 5.99
C GLY A 15 -6.56 8.18 5.53
N ALA A 16 -5.62 8.70 4.72
CA ALA A 16 -5.70 10.03 4.15
C ALA A 16 -6.92 10.20 3.23
N SER A 17 -7.24 9.18 2.41
CA SER A 17 -8.42 9.23 1.53
C SER A 17 -9.74 9.18 2.32
N CYS A 18 -9.80 8.33 3.35
CA CYS A 18 -10.95 8.27 4.26
C CYS A 18 -11.15 9.63 4.98
N ALA A 19 -10.08 10.18 5.52
CA ALA A 19 -10.09 11.46 6.21
C ALA A 19 -10.51 12.61 5.28
N ALA A 20 -10.06 12.60 4.02
CA ALA A 20 -10.41 13.62 3.03
C ALA A 20 -11.93 13.68 2.78
N GLU A 21 -12.58 12.53 2.64
CA GLU A 21 -14.04 12.46 2.44
C GLU A 21 -14.80 12.90 3.69
N LEU A 22 -14.37 12.42 4.87
CA LEU A 22 -14.99 12.79 6.14
C LEU A 22 -14.86 14.29 6.42
N HIS A 23 -13.67 14.86 6.19
CA HIS A 23 -13.40 16.28 6.35
C HIS A 23 -14.23 17.13 5.38
N ARG A 24 -14.35 16.73 4.10
CA ARG A 24 -15.19 17.42 3.11
C ARG A 24 -16.67 17.42 3.50
N ALA A 25 -17.13 16.37 4.19
CA ALA A 25 -18.47 16.29 4.74
C ALA A 25 -18.64 17.01 6.09
N GLY A 26 -17.63 17.74 6.57
CA GLY A 26 -17.68 18.51 7.81
C GLY A 26 -17.59 17.68 9.09
N ARG A 27 -17.10 16.43 9.03
CA ARG A 27 -16.91 15.58 10.21
C ARG A 27 -15.56 15.82 10.88
N ASP A 28 -15.52 15.74 12.21
CA ASP A 28 -14.28 15.88 12.98
C ASP A 28 -13.48 14.57 12.96
N ALA A 29 -12.61 14.46 11.96
CA ALA A 29 -11.69 13.34 11.78
C ALA A 29 -10.26 13.71 12.19
N LEU A 30 -9.67 12.88 13.05
CA LEU A 30 -8.29 13.00 13.50
C LEU A 30 -7.47 11.79 13.01
N ILE A 31 -6.37 12.06 12.30
CA ILE A 31 -5.40 11.05 11.89
C ILE A 31 -4.29 10.94 12.94
N LEU A 32 -4.02 9.71 13.40
CA LEU A 32 -2.87 9.37 14.22
C LEU A 32 -1.89 8.51 13.41
N ASP A 33 -0.65 8.95 13.22
CA ASP A 33 0.42 8.13 12.61
C ASP A 33 1.69 8.18 13.44
N LYS A 34 2.38 7.04 13.56
CA LYS A 34 3.64 6.92 14.31
C LYS A 34 4.81 7.70 13.68
N LYS A 35 4.70 8.10 12.42
CA LYS A 35 5.76 8.77 11.66
C LYS A 35 5.40 10.22 11.35
N THR A 36 6.42 11.07 11.32
CA THR A 36 6.36 12.39 10.68
C THR A 36 6.36 12.23 9.16
N PHE A 37 5.57 13.02 8.44
CA PHE A 37 5.56 13.04 6.98
C PHE A 37 6.34 14.27 6.48
N PRO A 38 6.95 14.21 5.29
CA PRO A 38 7.04 13.05 4.39
C PRO A 38 7.86 11.90 4.97
N ARG A 39 7.51 10.65 4.61
CA ARG A 39 8.11 9.44 5.17
C ARG A 39 8.35 8.36 4.13
N THR A 40 9.40 7.58 4.31
CA THR A 40 9.60 6.38 3.50
C THR A 40 8.58 5.30 3.88
N LYS A 41 7.94 4.71 2.87
CA LYS A 41 7.18 3.46 3.00
C LYS A 41 7.55 2.55 1.85
N LEU A 42 7.92 1.33 2.21
CA LEU A 42 8.28 0.30 1.25
C LEU A 42 7.05 -0.05 0.41
N CYS A 43 7.21 0.16 -0.89
CA CYS A 43 6.32 -0.17 -1.99
C CYS A 43 6.98 0.33 -3.29
N ALA A 44 6.88 -0.47 -4.35
CA ALA A 44 7.31 -0.10 -5.70
C ALA A 44 6.67 1.18 -6.25
N GLY A 45 5.65 1.77 -5.61
CA GLY A 45 5.05 3.05 -5.98
C GLY A 45 4.31 3.02 -7.32
N TRP A 46 3.71 1.88 -7.66
CA TRP A 46 2.87 1.73 -8.84
C TRP A 46 1.47 2.29 -8.54
N VAL A 47 0.98 3.21 -9.38
CA VAL A 47 -0.42 3.65 -9.37
C VAL A 47 -1.08 3.52 -10.74
N THR A 48 -2.33 3.05 -10.76
CA THR A 48 -3.13 2.88 -11.98
C THR A 48 -3.89 4.16 -12.34
N PRO A 49 -4.42 4.31 -13.58
CA PRO A 49 -5.33 5.41 -13.92
C PRO A 49 -6.51 5.56 -12.96
N ARG A 50 -6.96 4.45 -12.37
CA ARG A 50 -8.04 4.42 -11.38
C ARG A 50 -7.75 5.23 -10.14
N VAL A 51 -6.51 5.22 -9.66
CA VAL A 51 -6.11 5.99 -8.47
C VAL A 51 -6.42 7.47 -8.69
N TRP A 52 -6.01 8.02 -9.83
CA TRP A 52 -6.26 9.41 -10.19
C TRP A 52 -7.76 9.73 -10.30
N LYS A 53 -8.54 8.84 -10.94
CA LYS A 53 -10.00 8.98 -11.03
C LYS A 53 -10.67 8.97 -9.66
N MET A 54 -10.31 8.03 -8.78
CA MET A 54 -10.85 7.95 -7.42
C MET A 54 -10.49 9.17 -6.57
N LEU A 55 -9.30 9.73 -6.79
CA LEU A 55 -8.87 10.95 -6.13
C LEU A 55 -9.50 12.20 -6.73
N GLY A 56 -10.18 12.12 -7.88
CA GLY A 56 -10.76 13.29 -8.55
C GLY A 56 -9.71 14.28 -9.03
N VAL A 57 -8.51 13.83 -9.39
CA VAL A 57 -7.44 14.68 -9.93
C VAL A 57 -6.85 14.05 -11.19
N LYS A 58 -6.38 14.88 -12.12
CA LYS A 58 -5.58 14.44 -13.25
C LYS A 58 -4.14 14.20 -12.79
N PRO A 59 -3.40 13.25 -13.40
CA PRO A 59 -2.00 13.01 -13.07
C PRO A 59 -1.11 14.26 -13.17
N GLN A 60 -1.43 15.20 -14.06
CA GLN A 60 -0.70 16.45 -14.26
C GLN A 60 -0.89 17.46 -13.10
N GLU A 61 -1.95 17.30 -12.30
CA GLU A 61 -2.22 18.14 -11.13
C GLU A 61 -1.44 17.66 -9.89
N TYR A 62 -0.82 16.48 -9.96
CA TYR A 62 0.06 16.01 -8.90
C TYR A 62 1.37 16.82 -8.92
N PRO A 63 1.75 17.47 -7.81
CA PRO A 63 2.81 18.48 -7.80
C PRO A 63 4.23 17.90 -7.82
N HIS A 64 4.38 16.58 -7.77
CA HIS A 64 5.70 15.93 -7.77
C HIS A 64 5.90 15.06 -9.02
N SER A 65 7.11 14.52 -9.16
CA SER A 65 7.50 13.79 -10.35
C SER A 65 6.77 12.45 -10.47
N ILE A 66 6.26 12.16 -11.66
CA ILE A 66 5.66 10.86 -12.01
C ILE A 66 6.24 10.37 -13.33
N ILE A 67 6.47 9.07 -13.44
CA ILE A 67 6.80 8.45 -14.73
C ILE A 67 5.56 7.73 -15.26
N LEU A 68 5.19 8.02 -16.50
CA LEU A 68 4.18 7.28 -17.22
C LEU A 68 4.82 6.08 -17.94
N PHE A 69 4.51 4.87 -17.50
CA PHE A 69 4.81 3.66 -18.24
C PHE A 69 3.79 3.45 -19.35
N LYS A 70 4.26 3.54 -20.60
CA LYS A 70 3.48 3.19 -21.80
C LYS A 70 3.57 1.71 -22.15
N LYS A 71 4.51 0.98 -21.56
CA LYS A 71 4.73 -0.45 -21.71
C LYS A 71 5.26 -1.05 -20.41
N LEU A 72 4.94 -2.30 -20.13
CA LEU A 72 5.55 -3.12 -19.09
C LEU A 72 6.20 -4.34 -19.73
N HIS A 73 7.36 -4.73 -19.21
CA HIS A 73 8.09 -5.89 -19.69
C HIS A 73 8.02 -7.01 -18.66
N TYR A 74 7.18 -8.00 -18.95
CA TYR A 74 7.04 -9.21 -18.17
C TYR A 74 8.05 -10.25 -18.67
N ILE A 75 8.81 -10.84 -17.75
CA ILE A 75 9.88 -11.78 -18.08
C ILE A 75 9.65 -13.08 -17.32
N PHE A 76 9.55 -14.18 -18.05
CA PHE A 76 9.31 -15.53 -17.53
C PHE A 76 10.46 -16.44 -18.00
N GLY A 77 11.49 -16.56 -17.16
CA GLY A 77 12.75 -17.20 -17.57
C GLY A 77 13.34 -16.52 -18.80
N LYS A 78 13.42 -17.24 -19.92
CA LYS A 78 13.94 -16.71 -21.20
C LYS A 78 12.89 -15.98 -22.05
N LYS A 79 11.60 -16.11 -21.74
CA LYS A 79 10.51 -15.47 -22.50
C LYS A 79 10.29 -14.05 -22.01
N ARG A 80 10.17 -13.09 -22.94
CA ARG A 80 9.82 -11.69 -22.67
C ARG A 80 8.50 -11.35 -23.34
N LEU A 81 7.55 -10.87 -22.56
CA LEU A 81 6.28 -10.32 -23.03
C LEU A 81 6.26 -8.82 -22.77
N THR A 82 6.17 -8.02 -23.83
CA THR A 82 6.00 -6.58 -23.71
C THR A 82 4.54 -6.24 -23.90
N VAL A 83 3.91 -5.76 -22.84
CA VAL A 83 2.51 -5.35 -22.85
C VAL A 83 2.50 -3.83 -22.98
N PRO A 84 1.72 -3.24 -23.90
CA PRO A 84 1.29 -1.84 -23.81
C PRO A 84 0.69 -1.55 -22.41
N THR A 85 0.36 -0.31 -22.07
CA THR A 85 0.66 0.33 -20.77
C THR A 85 0.04 1.71 -20.66
N ARG A 86 -0.72 2.03 -19.60
CA ARG A 86 -0.77 3.39 -19.05
C ARG A 86 -0.81 3.29 -17.54
N GLN A 87 0.36 3.14 -16.95
CA GLN A 87 0.56 3.04 -15.50
C GLN A 87 1.53 4.10 -15.05
N TYR A 88 1.49 4.46 -13.78
CA TYR A 88 2.33 5.53 -13.27
C TYR A 88 3.21 5.02 -12.14
N SER A 89 4.39 5.61 -12.08
CA SER A 89 5.38 5.39 -11.04
C SER A 89 5.52 6.66 -10.23
N ILE A 90 5.11 6.59 -8.96
CA ILE A 90 5.26 7.68 -7.98
C ILE A 90 6.28 7.32 -6.92
N ARG A 91 6.83 8.30 -6.23
CA ARG A 91 7.57 8.07 -4.99
C ARG A 91 6.60 8.10 -3.82
N ARG A 92 6.60 7.05 -2.99
CA ARG A 92 5.71 6.97 -1.82
C ARG A 92 6.01 8.03 -0.77
N TYR A 93 7.26 8.48 -0.71
CA TYR A 93 7.71 9.55 0.17
C TYR A 93 6.92 10.84 -0.04
N GLU A 94 6.69 11.19 -1.30
CA GLU A 94 5.98 12.38 -1.75
C GLU A 94 4.47 12.14 -1.78
N PHE A 95 4.04 11.03 -2.39
CA PHE A 95 2.62 10.75 -2.64
C PHE A 95 1.81 10.61 -1.34
N ASP A 96 2.35 9.89 -0.34
CA ASP A 96 1.68 9.74 0.95
C ASP A 96 1.53 11.10 1.67
N HIS A 97 2.55 11.95 1.59
CA HIS A 97 2.53 13.27 2.21
C HIS A 97 1.53 14.20 1.52
N TRP A 98 1.55 14.22 0.19
CA TRP A 98 0.60 14.98 -0.60
C TRP A 98 -0.84 14.57 -0.30
N LEU A 99 -1.14 13.26 -0.22
CA LEU A 99 -2.47 12.79 0.17
C LEU A 99 -2.86 13.22 1.58
N LEU A 100 -1.93 13.14 2.54
CA LEU A 100 -2.18 13.57 3.91
C LEU A 100 -2.51 15.07 3.97
N GLN A 101 -1.74 15.92 3.30
CA GLN A 101 -1.99 17.37 3.24
C GLN A 101 -3.31 17.67 2.54
N ARG A 102 -3.57 17.01 1.41
CA ARG A 102 -4.81 17.15 0.64
C ARG A 102 -6.05 16.72 1.43
N SER A 103 -5.91 15.88 2.45
CA SER A 103 -7.05 15.45 3.26
C SER A 103 -7.69 16.58 4.07
N GLY A 104 -6.94 17.64 4.41
CA GLY A 104 -7.42 18.73 5.27
C GLY A 104 -7.74 18.34 6.72
N ALA A 105 -7.65 17.05 7.06
CA ALA A 105 -7.96 16.55 8.40
C ALA A 105 -6.86 16.88 9.40
N ARG A 106 -7.23 16.95 10.68
CA ARG A 106 -6.26 17.09 11.79
C ARG A 106 -5.32 15.89 11.79
N PHE A 107 -4.03 16.17 12.02
CA PHE A 107 -2.99 15.15 12.10
C PHE A 107 -2.19 15.30 13.38
N ILE A 108 -1.98 14.20 14.10
CA ILE A 108 -1.06 14.14 15.24
C ILE A 108 -0.10 12.98 15.04
N ARG A 109 1.20 13.27 15.19
CA ARG A 109 2.21 12.21 15.24
C ARG A 109 2.07 11.46 16.56
N HIS A 110 1.50 10.27 16.51
CA HIS A 110 1.32 9.41 17.67
C HIS A 110 1.42 7.94 17.30
N GLN A 111 2.22 7.19 18.05
CA GLN A 111 2.28 5.74 17.90
C GLN A 111 1.24 5.10 18.82
N VAL A 112 0.11 4.70 18.23
CA VAL A 112 -0.96 4.01 18.97
C VAL A 112 -0.48 2.65 19.49
N GLN A 113 -0.56 2.46 20.81
CA GLN A 113 -0.14 1.23 21.47
C GLN A 113 -1.34 0.44 22.02
N ASN A 114 -2.20 1.12 22.77
CA ASN A 114 -3.33 0.58 23.51
C ASN A 114 -4.63 1.23 23.06
N ILE A 115 -5.65 0.41 22.87
CA ILE A 115 -7.00 0.85 22.51
C ILE A 115 -7.97 0.06 23.35
N ARG A 116 -8.91 0.74 24.01
CA ARG A 116 -9.99 0.10 24.77
C ARG A 116 -11.33 0.71 24.42
N ARG A 117 -12.36 -0.13 24.37
CA ARG A 117 -13.74 0.32 24.27
C ARG A 117 -14.25 0.62 25.67
N HIS A 118 -14.88 1.77 25.85
CA HIS A 118 -15.55 2.17 27.08
C HIS A 118 -16.96 2.61 26.70
N GLU A 119 -17.95 1.76 26.96
CA GLU A 119 -19.36 2.00 26.60
C GLU A 119 -19.55 2.31 25.10
N ASP A 120 -19.81 3.58 24.78
CA ASP A 120 -20.14 4.14 23.47
C ASP A 120 -18.95 4.78 22.74
N HIS A 121 -17.75 4.73 23.31
CA HIS A 121 -16.55 5.35 22.74
C HIS A 121 -15.30 4.47 22.91
N PHE A 122 -14.23 4.91 22.26
CA PHE A 122 -12.90 4.32 22.34
C PHE A 122 -11.96 5.28 23.05
N ILE A 123 -11.12 4.74 23.93
CA ILE A 123 -10.00 5.44 24.55
C ILE A 123 -8.72 4.87 23.98
N ILE A 124 -7.84 5.74 23.49
CA ILE A 124 -6.56 5.39 22.85
C ILE A 124 -5.43 5.99 23.68
N ASP A 125 -4.58 5.12 24.23
CA ASP A 125 -3.41 5.48 25.06
C ASP A 125 -3.68 6.52 26.16
N ASP A 126 -4.90 6.52 26.74
CA ASP A 126 -5.35 7.49 27.75
C ASP A 126 -5.27 8.97 27.32
N GLN A 127 -5.03 9.21 26.03
CA GLN A 127 -4.74 10.52 25.46
C GLN A 127 -5.78 10.97 24.45
N PHE A 128 -6.45 10.03 23.79
CA PHE A 128 -7.43 10.33 22.75
C PHE A 128 -8.75 9.59 22.98
N ARG A 129 -9.84 10.21 22.53
CA ARG A 129 -11.18 9.64 22.58
C ARG A 129 -11.93 9.85 21.27
N CYS A 130 -12.68 8.82 20.84
CA CYS A 130 -13.57 8.92 19.67
C CYS A 130 -14.75 7.96 19.74
N LYS A 131 -15.79 8.23 18.94
CA LYS A 131 -16.95 7.34 18.78
C LYS A 131 -16.75 6.31 17.67
N ILE A 132 -16.01 6.68 16.62
CA ILE A 132 -15.74 5.80 15.47
C ILE A 132 -14.22 5.62 15.33
N LEU A 133 -13.80 4.37 15.14
CA LEU A 133 -12.39 4.00 15.03
C LEU A 133 -12.10 3.36 13.66
N VAL A 134 -11.15 3.93 12.92
CA VAL A 134 -10.73 3.42 11.60
C VAL A 134 -9.28 2.93 11.68
N GLY A 135 -9.08 1.64 11.46
CA GLY A 135 -7.76 1.01 11.36
C GLY A 135 -7.18 1.12 9.95
N ALA A 136 -6.20 2.02 9.79
CA ALA A 136 -5.46 2.25 8.54
C ALA A 136 -3.94 2.05 8.71
N GLY A 137 -3.52 1.38 9.79
CA GLY A 137 -2.13 1.31 10.26
C GLY A 137 -1.24 0.32 9.50
N GLY A 138 -1.66 -0.02 8.28
CA GLY A 138 -1.04 -1.03 7.43
C GLY A 138 -1.07 -2.44 8.04
N THR A 139 -0.14 -3.28 7.63
CA THR A 139 -0.03 -4.67 8.12
C THR A 139 0.10 -4.75 9.64
N ASN A 140 0.72 -3.82 10.35
CA ASN A 140 0.82 -3.93 11.81
C ASN A 140 -0.20 -3.04 12.54
N CYS A 141 -1.36 -2.82 11.92
CA CYS A 141 -2.39 -1.94 12.45
C CYS A 141 -2.81 -2.35 13.89
N PRO A 142 -2.70 -1.44 14.88
CA PRO A 142 -3.09 -1.73 16.25
C PRO A 142 -4.60 -1.98 16.39
N VAL A 143 -5.44 -1.30 15.60
CA VAL A 143 -6.91 -1.55 15.58
C VAL A 143 -7.22 -3.00 15.20
N TYR A 144 -6.57 -3.51 14.14
CA TYR A 144 -6.69 -4.92 13.75
C TYR A 144 -6.24 -5.85 14.88
N ARG A 145 -5.07 -5.58 15.48
CA ARG A 145 -4.51 -6.41 16.56
C ARG A 145 -5.44 -6.48 17.78
N THR A 146 -6.03 -5.36 18.16
CA THR A 146 -6.88 -5.26 19.36
C THR A 146 -8.23 -5.95 19.16
N PHE A 147 -8.91 -5.70 18.04
CA PHE A 147 -10.32 -6.10 17.90
C PHE A 147 -10.55 -7.25 16.93
N PHE A 148 -9.70 -7.43 15.92
CA PHE A 148 -9.95 -8.39 14.84
C PHE A 148 -9.07 -9.64 14.92
N ALA A 149 -7.84 -9.55 15.43
CA ALA A 149 -6.86 -10.63 15.33
C ALA A 149 -7.30 -11.96 15.99
N ARG A 150 -8.10 -11.92 17.07
CA ARG A 150 -8.64 -13.13 17.72
C ARG A 150 -9.75 -13.80 16.90
N HIS A 151 -10.59 -13.01 16.27
CA HIS A 151 -11.74 -13.50 15.50
C HIS A 151 -11.36 -13.83 14.05
N LYS A 152 -10.32 -13.16 13.52
CA LYS A 152 -9.86 -13.25 12.14
C LYS A 152 -8.33 -13.20 12.06
N PRO A 153 -7.64 -14.28 12.47
CA PRO A 153 -6.21 -14.37 12.33
C PRO A 153 -5.83 -14.33 10.85
N ARG A 154 -4.70 -13.70 10.53
CA ARG A 154 -4.24 -13.63 9.14
C ARG A 154 -3.77 -14.98 8.65
N GLN A 155 -4.19 -15.34 7.44
CA GLN A 155 -3.81 -16.59 6.80
C GLN A 155 -2.33 -16.57 6.39
N PRO A 156 -1.48 -17.48 6.93
CA PRO A 156 -0.07 -17.56 6.59
C PRO A 156 0.22 -17.73 5.08
N GLU A 157 -0.70 -18.36 4.35
CA GLU A 157 -0.62 -18.66 2.92
C GLU A 157 -0.78 -17.40 2.05
N LYS A 158 -1.44 -16.38 2.58
CA LYS A 158 -1.68 -15.08 1.93
C LYS A 158 -0.54 -14.08 2.16
N ARG A 159 0.43 -14.43 3.01
CA ARG A 159 1.55 -13.57 3.38
C ARG A 159 2.58 -13.52 2.27
N ILE A 160 2.95 -12.31 1.87
CA ILE A 160 4.07 -12.02 0.99
C ILE A 160 5.21 -11.45 1.81
N ALA A 161 6.41 -12.00 1.63
CA ALA A 161 7.65 -11.41 2.10
C ALA A 161 8.30 -10.65 0.96
N THR A 162 8.83 -9.47 1.28
CA THR A 162 9.48 -8.60 0.29
C THR A 162 10.80 -8.07 0.79
N MET A 163 11.65 -7.68 -0.15
CA MET A 163 12.82 -6.84 0.07
C MET A 163 12.87 -5.82 -1.04
N GLU A 164 13.09 -4.55 -0.71
CA GLU A 164 13.17 -3.49 -1.71
C GLU A 164 14.01 -2.30 -1.25
N LEU A 165 14.40 -1.50 -2.23
CA LEU A 165 15.09 -0.23 -2.05
C LEU A 165 14.67 0.77 -3.12
N GLU A 166 14.38 2.00 -2.69
CA GLU A 166 14.35 3.18 -3.56
C GLU A 166 15.60 4.01 -3.29
N PHE A 167 16.33 4.39 -4.35
CA PHE A 167 17.59 5.13 -4.25
C PHE A 167 17.80 6.05 -5.47
N PRO A 168 18.61 7.12 -5.35
CA PRO A 168 19.03 7.92 -6.49
C PRO A 168 19.80 7.07 -7.50
N PHE A 169 19.39 7.10 -8.75
CA PHE A 169 20.01 6.35 -9.84
C PHE A 169 19.64 6.96 -11.19
N ALA A 170 20.64 7.24 -12.02
CA ALA A 170 20.48 7.74 -13.38
C ALA A 170 20.21 6.57 -14.34
N TRP A 171 18.98 6.06 -14.33
CA TRP A 171 18.56 5.04 -15.28
C TRP A 171 18.65 5.54 -16.73
N ARG A 172 18.98 4.64 -17.67
CA ARG A 172 19.20 4.97 -19.09
C ARG A 172 17.89 5.07 -19.87
N ASP A 173 16.89 4.30 -19.47
CA ASP A 173 15.55 4.30 -20.04
C ASP A 173 14.48 4.13 -18.96
N SER A 174 13.25 4.46 -19.30
CA SER A 174 12.11 4.38 -18.38
C SER A 174 11.39 3.03 -18.44
N HIS A 175 12.06 1.94 -18.84
CA HIS A 175 11.43 0.63 -18.93
C HIS A 175 11.18 0.06 -17.53
N CYS A 176 9.94 -0.39 -17.30
CA CYS A 176 9.57 -1.15 -16.12
C CYS A 176 9.67 -2.65 -16.44
N TYR A 177 10.48 -3.36 -15.65
CA TYR A 177 10.69 -4.80 -15.82
C TYR A 177 10.15 -5.57 -14.62
N LEU A 178 9.48 -6.69 -14.90
CA LEU A 178 8.90 -7.59 -13.91
C LEU A 178 9.35 -9.02 -14.24
N TRP A 179 10.19 -9.61 -13.39
CA TRP A 179 10.69 -10.97 -13.57
C TRP A 179 9.92 -11.94 -12.69
N PHE A 180 9.09 -12.79 -13.29
CA PHE A 180 8.25 -13.77 -12.60
C PHE A 180 8.94 -15.13 -12.52
N PHE A 181 8.76 -15.79 -11.38
CA PHE A 181 9.26 -17.16 -11.12
C PHE A 181 10.76 -17.35 -11.33
N ASP A 182 11.48 -16.24 -11.24
CA ASP A 182 12.90 -16.18 -11.52
C ASP A 182 13.69 -16.83 -10.38
N ASN A 183 14.62 -17.72 -10.74
CA ASN A 183 15.37 -18.53 -9.76
C ASN A 183 14.46 -19.23 -8.73
N ASP A 184 13.35 -19.82 -9.18
CA ASP A 184 12.37 -20.53 -8.33
C ASP A 184 11.62 -19.68 -7.29
N LEU A 185 11.74 -18.35 -7.35
CA LEU A 185 10.99 -17.42 -6.51
C LEU A 185 9.48 -17.58 -6.75
N ALA A 186 8.72 -17.91 -5.71
CA ALA A 186 7.27 -18.00 -5.80
C ALA A 186 6.60 -16.60 -5.74
N GLY A 187 6.90 -15.79 -6.75
CA GLY A 187 6.49 -14.40 -6.90
C GLY A 187 7.26 -13.72 -8.03
N TYR A 188 7.68 -12.48 -7.83
CA TYR A 188 8.39 -11.73 -8.86
C TYR A 188 9.34 -10.67 -8.31
N SER A 189 10.28 -10.25 -9.14
CA SER A 189 11.21 -9.15 -8.92
C SER A 189 10.84 -7.97 -9.82
N TRP A 190 11.13 -6.74 -9.41
CA TRP A 190 10.79 -5.54 -10.16
C TRP A 190 11.95 -4.55 -10.26
N TYR A 191 11.98 -3.85 -11.40
CA TYR A 191 12.82 -2.69 -11.67
C TYR A 191 11.91 -1.57 -12.16
N VAL A 192 11.79 -0.51 -11.35
CA VAL A 192 10.76 0.52 -11.51
C VAL A 192 11.44 1.90 -11.48
N PRO A 193 11.72 2.48 -12.67
CA PRO A 193 12.22 3.85 -12.77
C PRO A 193 11.27 4.85 -12.13
N LYS A 194 11.84 5.88 -11.52
CA LYS A 194 11.15 6.99 -10.87
C LYS A 194 11.62 8.31 -11.47
N GLY A 195 10.77 9.32 -11.37
CA GLY A 195 11.12 10.67 -11.77
C GLY A 195 12.27 11.22 -10.92
N ASN A 196 12.91 12.28 -11.42
CA ASN A 196 14.03 12.96 -10.76
C ASN A 196 15.21 12.01 -10.43
N GLY A 197 15.56 11.11 -11.35
CA GLY A 197 16.74 10.25 -11.23
C GLY A 197 16.70 9.32 -10.03
N HIS A 198 15.56 8.67 -9.78
CA HIS A 198 15.43 7.63 -8.76
C HIS A 198 15.08 6.29 -9.41
N LEU A 199 15.42 5.21 -8.72
CA LEU A 199 15.06 3.86 -9.09
C LEU A 199 14.53 3.13 -7.86
N ASN A 200 13.44 2.38 -8.03
CA ASN A 200 13.02 1.38 -7.05
C ASN A 200 13.23 -0.02 -7.63
N ILE A 201 13.92 -0.86 -6.88
CA ILE A 201 14.04 -2.29 -7.19
C ILE A 201 13.59 -3.11 -5.98
N GLY A 202 13.07 -4.30 -6.25
CA GLY A 202 12.59 -5.15 -5.16
C GLY A 202 12.18 -6.52 -5.62
N ILE A 203 11.89 -7.36 -4.64
CA ILE A 203 11.40 -8.72 -4.82
C ILE A 203 10.27 -9.01 -3.86
N GLY A 204 9.35 -9.87 -4.28
CA GLY A 204 8.25 -10.34 -3.45
C GLY A 204 7.99 -11.82 -3.71
N GLY A 205 7.80 -12.58 -2.62
CA GLY A 205 7.54 -14.02 -2.69
C GLY A 205 6.54 -14.49 -1.65
N LYS A 206 5.75 -15.50 -2.01
CA LYS A 206 4.82 -16.18 -1.11
C LYS A 206 5.58 -16.82 0.05
N PHE A 207 5.38 -16.30 1.27
CA PHE A 207 6.15 -16.71 2.45
C PHE A 207 6.02 -18.21 2.74
N ALA A 208 4.81 -18.76 2.65
CA ALA A 208 4.58 -20.18 2.90
C ALA A 208 5.35 -21.09 1.92
N ILE A 209 5.50 -20.68 0.66
CA ILE A 209 6.25 -21.46 -0.34
C ILE A 209 7.75 -21.34 -0.10
N LEU A 210 8.26 -20.14 0.25
CA LEU A 210 9.65 -19.96 0.63
C LEU A 210 10.03 -20.87 1.81
N GLN A 211 9.18 -20.92 2.85
CA GLN A 211 9.38 -21.80 4.00
C GLN A 211 9.39 -23.28 3.62
N LYS A 212 8.41 -23.73 2.82
CA LYS A 212 8.35 -25.12 2.34
C LYS A 212 9.61 -25.52 1.54
N LYS A 213 10.17 -24.59 0.76
CA LYS A 213 11.40 -24.79 -0.01
C LYS A 213 12.69 -24.56 0.80
N LYS A 214 12.60 -24.20 2.10
CA LYS A 214 13.74 -23.80 2.95
C LYS A 214 14.58 -22.67 2.34
N GLN A 215 13.92 -21.75 1.63
CA GLN A 215 14.54 -20.59 0.99
C GLN A 215 14.23 -19.31 1.78
N THR A 216 15.13 -18.34 1.72
CA THR A 216 14.90 -17.00 2.29
C THR A 216 14.68 -15.98 1.18
N ILE A 217 13.93 -14.91 1.49
CA ILE A 217 13.79 -13.80 0.55
C ILE A 217 15.15 -13.14 0.26
N GLN A 218 16.08 -13.14 1.21
CA GLN A 218 17.43 -12.58 1.05
C GLN A 218 18.28 -13.33 0.01
N GLN A 219 18.17 -14.66 -0.07
CA GLN A 219 18.86 -15.43 -1.12
C GLN A 219 18.40 -15.00 -2.52
N HIS A 220 17.08 -14.81 -2.70
CA HIS A 220 16.51 -14.31 -3.95
C HIS A 220 16.91 -12.86 -4.25
N TRP A 221 17.08 -12.04 -3.21
CA TRP A 221 17.56 -10.66 -3.36
C TRP A 221 18.98 -10.64 -3.92
N GLN A 222 19.89 -11.45 -3.37
CA GLN A 222 21.27 -11.51 -3.86
C GLN A 222 21.32 -11.95 -5.33
N PHE A 223 20.54 -12.98 -5.68
CA PHE A 223 20.44 -13.43 -7.07
C PHE A 223 19.96 -12.30 -7.99
N PHE A 224 18.92 -11.57 -7.58
CA PHE A 224 18.35 -10.47 -8.35
C PHE A 224 19.34 -9.31 -8.54
N VAL A 225 20.04 -8.89 -7.49
CA VAL A 225 21.08 -7.85 -7.57
C VAL A 225 22.21 -8.27 -8.53
N ASN A 226 22.73 -9.49 -8.38
CA ASN A 226 23.77 -10.01 -9.29
C ASN A 226 23.31 -9.99 -10.75
N LYS A 227 22.05 -10.34 -11.00
CA LYS A 227 21.45 -10.26 -12.33
C LYS A 227 21.40 -8.82 -12.86
N LEU A 228 20.96 -7.86 -12.05
CA LEU A 228 20.89 -6.46 -12.48
C LEU A 228 22.29 -5.91 -12.80
N MET A 229 23.30 -6.24 -11.99
CA MET A 229 24.71 -5.89 -12.24
C MET A 229 25.22 -6.49 -13.55
N GLN A 230 25.01 -7.80 -13.77
CA GLN A 230 25.42 -8.48 -15.02
C GLN A 230 24.75 -7.89 -16.26
N LYS A 231 23.52 -7.37 -16.11
CA LYS A 231 22.77 -6.71 -17.18
C LYS A 231 23.08 -5.21 -17.32
N GLN A 232 23.97 -4.67 -16.49
CA GLN A 232 24.29 -3.24 -16.42
C GLN A 232 23.03 -2.36 -16.24
N LEU A 233 22.06 -2.88 -15.47
CA LEU A 233 20.84 -2.14 -15.11
C LEU A 233 21.04 -1.31 -13.83
N ILE A 234 22.07 -1.64 -13.05
CA ILE A 234 22.60 -0.91 -11.90
C ILE A 234 24.13 -1.00 -11.92
N ASP A 235 24.80 -0.02 -11.33
CA ASP A 235 26.27 0.13 -11.40
C ASP A 235 26.99 -0.36 -10.13
N SER A 236 26.26 -0.53 -9.02
CA SER A 236 26.82 -0.96 -7.73
C SER A 236 25.78 -1.73 -6.90
N GLU A 237 26.27 -2.53 -5.95
CA GLU A 237 25.39 -3.25 -5.04
C GLU A 237 24.61 -2.29 -4.11
N PRO A 238 23.26 -2.36 -4.13
CA PRO A 238 22.41 -1.49 -3.33
C PRO A 238 22.55 -1.79 -1.83
N GLN A 239 22.83 -0.74 -1.05
CA GLN A 239 22.96 -0.80 0.41
C GLN A 239 21.63 -0.50 1.11
N ALA A 240 21.50 -0.91 2.38
CA ALA A 240 20.36 -0.60 3.24
C ALA A 240 18.98 -1.03 2.71
N VAL A 241 18.93 -2.15 1.98
CA VAL A 241 17.68 -2.83 1.60
C VAL A 241 16.81 -3.10 2.83
N LYS A 242 15.49 -2.95 2.67
CA LYS A 242 14.55 -3.18 3.78
C LYS A 242 13.50 -4.21 3.38
N GLY A 243 13.16 -5.06 4.34
CA GLY A 243 12.07 -6.02 4.19
C GLY A 243 10.75 -5.50 4.74
N TYR A 244 9.65 -5.87 4.09
CA TYR A 244 8.33 -5.81 4.72
C TYR A 244 7.50 -7.03 4.37
N GLN A 245 6.40 -7.19 5.11
CA GLN A 245 5.41 -8.21 4.85
C GLN A 245 4.06 -7.54 4.67
N TYR A 246 3.25 -8.11 3.79
CA TYR A 246 1.86 -7.74 3.60
C TYR A 246 1.05 -8.99 3.26
N PHE A 247 -0.28 -8.83 3.21
CA PHE A 247 -1.20 -9.92 2.97
C PHE A 247 -2.02 -9.61 1.72
N LEU A 248 -2.11 -10.62 0.84
CA LEU A 248 -3.00 -10.59 -0.30
C LEU A 248 -4.47 -10.60 0.14
N ARG A 249 -5.35 -10.20 -0.77
CA ARG A 249 -6.79 -10.08 -0.61
C ARG A 249 -7.38 -11.29 0.13
N GLN A 250 -8.05 -10.97 1.22
CA GLN A 250 -8.93 -11.87 1.97
C GLN A 250 -10.35 -11.25 1.98
N ASP A 251 -11.38 -12.06 1.79
CA ASP A 251 -12.77 -11.59 1.87
C ASP A 251 -13.27 -11.81 3.29
N ASP A 252 -12.91 -10.86 4.15
CA ASP A 252 -13.10 -10.95 5.59
C ASP A 252 -13.99 -9.85 6.15
N GLN A 253 -14.30 -9.98 7.44
CA GLN A 253 -15.08 -8.99 8.17
C GLN A 253 -14.17 -7.79 8.40
N VAL A 254 -14.50 -6.69 7.74
CA VAL A 254 -13.75 -5.44 7.77
C VAL A 254 -14.44 -4.36 8.61
N GLN A 255 -15.58 -4.71 9.22
CA GLN A 255 -16.33 -3.85 10.12
C GLN A 255 -16.81 -4.63 11.35
N MET A 256 -16.67 -4.03 12.52
CA MET A 256 -17.28 -4.48 13.77
C MET A 256 -17.96 -3.27 14.43
N LYS A 257 -19.28 -3.13 14.22
CA LYS A 257 -20.07 -1.97 14.65
C LYS A 257 -19.42 -0.66 14.16
N ASP A 258 -18.86 0.09 15.11
CA ASP A 258 -18.22 1.40 15.05
C ASP A 258 -16.71 1.34 14.75
N ILE A 259 -16.19 0.15 14.40
CA ILE A 259 -14.78 -0.08 14.05
C ILE A 259 -14.66 -0.55 12.60
N TYR A 260 -13.78 0.09 11.83
CA TYR A 260 -13.57 -0.18 10.40
C TYR A 260 -12.10 -0.51 10.12
N LEU A 261 -11.81 -1.43 9.19
CA LEU A 261 -10.46 -1.72 8.69
C LEU A 261 -10.34 -1.36 7.22
N ILE A 262 -9.27 -0.64 6.85
CA ILE A 262 -9.01 -0.20 5.48
C ILE A 262 -7.55 -0.44 5.06
N GLY A 263 -7.30 -0.49 3.74
CA GLY A 263 -5.98 -0.79 3.17
C GLY A 263 -5.36 -2.10 3.65
N ASP A 264 -4.04 -2.13 3.85
CA ASP A 264 -3.34 -3.36 4.28
C ASP A 264 -3.78 -3.85 5.68
N ALA A 265 -4.43 -3.01 6.49
CA ALA A 265 -5.01 -3.45 7.76
C ALA A 265 -6.14 -4.47 7.54
N ALA A 266 -6.91 -4.28 6.46
CA ALA A 266 -7.92 -5.21 5.94
C ALA A 266 -7.35 -6.27 4.97
N GLY A 267 -6.04 -6.25 4.68
CA GLY A 267 -5.39 -7.22 3.80
C GLY A 267 -5.89 -7.16 2.37
N LEU A 268 -5.93 -5.97 1.75
CA LEU A 268 -6.60 -5.74 0.46
C LEU A 268 -5.69 -5.76 -0.77
N ALA A 269 -4.41 -6.11 -0.63
CA ALA A 269 -3.49 -6.16 -1.78
C ALA A 269 -3.97 -7.18 -2.83
N THR A 270 -3.91 -6.86 -4.12
CA THR A 270 -4.43 -7.72 -5.19
C THR A 270 -3.73 -9.07 -5.26
N ILE A 271 -4.45 -10.11 -5.66
CA ILE A 271 -3.98 -11.52 -5.60
C ILE A 271 -2.87 -11.80 -6.62
N ASP A 272 -2.94 -11.16 -7.77
CA ASP A 272 -2.04 -11.35 -8.90
C ASP A 272 -0.74 -10.55 -8.78
N MET A 273 -0.87 -9.23 -8.57
CA MET A 273 0.27 -8.32 -8.60
C MET A 273 0.67 -7.81 -7.22
N GLY A 274 -0.15 -8.02 -6.18
CA GLY A 274 0.12 -7.46 -4.85
C GLY A 274 0.01 -5.93 -4.81
N GLU A 275 -0.76 -5.35 -5.73
CA GLU A 275 -1.00 -3.91 -5.78
C GLU A 275 -1.91 -3.51 -4.61
N GLY A 276 -1.54 -2.45 -3.89
CA GLY A 276 -2.23 -2.08 -2.65
C GLY A 276 -2.63 -0.62 -2.53
N ILE A 277 -2.15 0.29 -3.39
CA ILE A 277 -2.45 1.73 -3.27
C ILE A 277 -3.89 2.00 -3.71
N GLY A 278 -4.30 1.45 -4.86
CA GLY A 278 -5.66 1.53 -5.37
C GLY A 278 -6.68 0.95 -4.38
N PRO A 279 -6.54 -0.33 -3.97
CA PRO A 279 -7.39 -0.93 -2.94
C PRO A 279 -7.40 -0.16 -1.62
N ALA A 280 -6.26 0.39 -1.18
CA ALA A 280 -6.18 1.23 0.01
C ALA A 280 -7.01 2.50 -0.12
N ILE A 281 -6.85 3.26 -1.20
CA ILE A 281 -7.63 4.47 -1.45
C ILE A 281 -9.11 4.12 -1.53
N GLN A 282 -9.48 3.12 -2.35
CA GLN A 282 -10.87 2.72 -2.53
C GLN A 282 -11.53 2.28 -1.22
N SER A 283 -10.84 1.49 -0.39
CA SER A 283 -11.37 1.09 0.92
C SER A 283 -11.56 2.27 1.87
N GLY A 284 -10.67 3.26 1.84
CA GLY A 284 -10.84 4.49 2.62
C GLY A 284 -12.06 5.30 2.20
N LEU A 285 -12.27 5.47 0.89
CA LEU A 285 -13.46 6.15 0.35
C LEU A 285 -14.76 5.42 0.73
N LEU A 286 -14.77 4.09 0.58
CA LEU A 286 -15.92 3.25 0.92
C LEU A 286 -16.23 3.24 2.43
N ALA A 287 -15.20 3.32 3.28
CA ALA A 287 -15.40 3.41 4.73
C ALA A 287 -15.98 4.77 5.13
N ALA A 288 -15.50 5.87 4.52
CA ALA A 288 -16.09 7.18 4.73
C ALA A 288 -17.55 7.24 4.28
N GLU A 289 -17.89 6.68 3.11
CA GLU A 289 -19.28 6.55 2.64
C GLU A 289 -20.16 5.80 3.65
N ALA A 290 -19.68 4.65 4.15
CA ALA A 290 -20.40 3.87 5.16
C ALA A 290 -20.62 4.65 6.47
N ILE A 291 -19.60 5.35 6.94
CA ILE A 291 -19.67 6.20 8.15
C ILE A 291 -20.70 7.32 7.98
N LEU A 292 -20.69 8.01 6.83
CA LEU A 292 -21.56 9.15 6.57
C LEU A 292 -23.03 8.75 6.37
N THR A 293 -23.27 7.59 5.77
CA THR A 293 -24.62 7.13 5.43
C THR A 293 -25.24 6.18 6.46
N GLY A 294 -24.43 5.64 7.38
CA GLY A 294 -24.84 4.59 8.31
C GLY A 294 -25.04 3.22 7.67
N GLN A 295 -24.70 3.06 6.38
CA GLN A 295 -24.83 1.78 5.67
C GLN A 295 -23.69 0.81 6.02
N PRO A 296 -23.91 -0.52 5.90
CA PRO A 296 -22.86 -1.50 6.12
C PRO A 296 -21.64 -1.30 5.20
N TYR A 297 -20.45 -1.32 5.79
CA TYR A 297 -19.20 -1.22 5.04
C TYR A 297 -18.87 -2.54 4.35
N SER A 298 -18.65 -2.48 3.03
CA SER A 298 -18.30 -3.65 2.22
C SER A 298 -17.15 -3.36 1.25
N ILE A 299 -16.20 -4.29 1.21
CA ILE A 299 -15.06 -4.29 0.29
C ILE A 299 -15.35 -5.03 -1.02
N ALA A 300 -16.58 -5.50 -1.25
CA ALA A 300 -16.95 -6.26 -2.44
C ALA A 300 -16.73 -5.49 -3.75
N ARG A 301 -16.86 -4.15 -3.71
CA ARG A 301 -16.62 -3.25 -4.85
C ARG A 301 -15.13 -3.05 -5.18
N ILE A 302 -14.22 -3.54 -4.35
CA ILE A 302 -12.77 -3.42 -4.56
C ILE A 302 -12.28 -4.64 -5.35
N PRO A 303 -11.68 -4.46 -6.54
CA PRO A 303 -11.18 -5.56 -7.36
C PRO A 303 -10.17 -6.44 -6.60
N LYS A 304 -10.24 -7.74 -6.84
CA LYS A 304 -9.28 -8.70 -6.26
C LYS A 304 -8.01 -8.85 -7.11
N PHE A 305 -8.05 -8.42 -8.37
CA PHE A 305 -6.99 -8.58 -9.36
C PHE A 305 -6.69 -7.25 -10.03
N SER A 306 -5.43 -7.00 -10.35
CA SER A 306 -4.95 -5.81 -11.06
C SER A 306 -4.93 -5.99 -12.58
N LEU A 307 -4.88 -7.23 -13.08
CA LEU A 307 -4.66 -7.53 -14.50
C LEU A 307 -5.62 -6.80 -15.44
N TRP A 308 -6.89 -6.65 -15.05
CA TRP A 308 -7.88 -5.96 -15.87
C TRP A 308 -7.59 -4.46 -15.98
N ASP A 309 -7.22 -3.83 -14.86
CA ASP A 309 -6.82 -2.43 -14.79
C ASP A 309 -5.51 -2.18 -15.57
N ILE A 310 -4.64 -3.19 -15.59
CA ILE A 310 -3.43 -3.18 -16.41
C ILE A 310 -3.86 -3.26 -17.88
N LEU A 311 -4.51 -4.31 -18.34
CA LEU A 311 -4.66 -4.61 -19.77
C LEU A 311 -5.67 -3.72 -20.54
N PHE A 312 -6.72 -3.23 -19.88
CA PHE A 312 -7.88 -2.68 -20.60
C PHE A 312 -8.24 -1.24 -20.22
N TRP A 313 -7.81 -0.77 -19.05
CA TRP A 313 -8.27 0.49 -18.46
C TRP A 313 -7.46 1.73 -18.86
N TRP A 314 -6.59 1.59 -19.85
CA TRP A 314 -5.85 2.71 -20.45
C TRP A 314 -6.45 3.22 -21.77
N ARG A 315 -7.45 2.52 -22.31
CA ARG A 315 -8.18 2.92 -23.52
C ARG A 315 -9.27 3.90 -23.11
#